data_AF-A0A562IGP5-F1
#
_entry.id   AF-A0A562IGP5-F1
#
_cell.length_a   1.000
_cell.length_b   1.000
_cell.length_c   1.000
_cell.angle_alpha   90.00
_cell.angle_beta   90.00
_cell.angle_gamma   90.00
#
_symmetry.space_group_name_H-M   'P 1'
#
loop_
_entity.id
_entity.type
_entity.pdbx_description
1 polymer ?
#
loop_
_entity_poly.entity_id
_entity_poly.type
_entity_poly.pdbx_seq_one_letter_code
_entity_poly.pdbx_strand_id
1 'polypeptide(L)'
;MRPSTYPLRAAPARRLASTAATVLLLGTAGVLAATPASAETPDAAACDTDPTARLATVPSPETFLGFPLGTGQQRVVTNAEVRGYLDAVDVASDRVVTGVMSTSVLGQPLPYAVVSDSRHVRPEALRKIADDIRDLRDPRRTKPKEADRIAADTAAIAWVAANVHGGEKSGTDAALKTLYELAAGLSCDVRQRNDNLVTIIVPTQNPDGRDASRRQNDWPRPGCPRALPAPAPRPGTPTRRPRATSVALVDAGLPG
;
A
#
# COMPACT_ATOMS: atom_id res chain seq x y z
N MET A 1 45.18 39.01 -25.27
CA MET A 1 43.81 38.52 -25.53
C MET A 1 42.83 39.64 -25.19
N ARG A 2 42.03 40.07 -26.17
CA ARG A 2 41.17 41.26 -26.10
C ARG A 2 39.91 40.98 -25.26
N PRO A 3 39.48 41.89 -24.36
CA PRO A 3 38.13 41.88 -23.84
C PRO A 3 37.19 42.63 -24.81
N SER A 4 36.06 42.00 -25.12
CA SER A 4 35.02 42.53 -26.00
C SER A 4 33.97 43.28 -25.18
N THR A 5 33.86 44.60 -25.40
CA THR A 5 32.82 45.47 -24.84
C THR A 5 31.76 45.74 -25.92
N TYR A 6 30.52 45.32 -25.69
CA TYR A 6 29.36 45.78 -26.48
C TYR A 6 28.61 46.88 -25.70
N PRO A 7 28.33 48.05 -26.30
CA PRO A 7 27.56 49.09 -25.66
C PRO A 7 26.05 48.90 -25.87
N LEU A 8 25.29 49.23 -24.82
CA LEU A 8 23.85 49.43 -24.79
C LEU A 8 23.44 50.61 -25.69
N ARG A 9 22.36 50.47 -26.46
CA ARG A 9 21.69 51.59 -27.14
C ARG A 9 20.28 51.76 -26.60
N ALA A 10 20.03 52.95 -26.05
CA ALA A 10 18.73 53.45 -25.65
C ALA A 10 18.06 54.24 -26.81
N ALA A 11 16.73 54.07 -26.89
CA ALA A 11 15.63 54.92 -27.39
C ALA A 11 15.83 55.91 -28.57
N PRO A 12 14.75 56.17 -29.33
CA PRO A 12 13.94 57.34 -28.94
C PRO A 12 12.42 57.14 -29.03
N ALA A 13 11.73 57.84 -28.13
CA ALA A 13 10.30 58.09 -28.19
C ALA A 13 9.98 59.10 -29.31
N ARG A 14 8.88 58.87 -30.03
CA ARG A 14 8.19 59.92 -30.80
C ARG A 14 6.71 59.93 -30.41
N ARG A 15 6.24 61.15 -30.21
CA ARG A 15 4.94 61.58 -29.68
C ARG A 15 4.08 62.14 -30.84
N LEU A 16 2.75 62.09 -30.62
CA LEU A 16 1.65 62.80 -31.31
C LEU A 16 1.30 62.22 -32.70
N ALA A 17 0.04 62.09 -33.13
CA ALA A 17 -1.12 62.96 -32.94
C ALA A 17 -2.44 62.22 -33.20
N SER A 18 -3.52 62.78 -32.65
CA SER A 18 -4.91 62.35 -32.73
C SER A 18 -5.54 62.53 -34.12
N THR A 19 -6.42 61.61 -34.52
CA THR A 19 -7.61 61.93 -35.33
C THR A 19 -8.73 60.95 -35.00
N ALA A 20 -9.88 61.52 -34.64
CA ALA A 20 -11.13 60.83 -34.40
C ALA A 20 -11.74 60.30 -35.70
N ALA A 21 -12.31 59.10 -35.65
CA ALA A 21 -13.32 58.65 -36.60
C ALA A 21 -14.33 57.77 -35.86
N THR A 22 -15.41 58.41 -35.44
CA THR A 22 -16.60 57.77 -34.88
C THR A 22 -17.34 57.06 -36.02
N VAL A 23 -17.36 55.73 -36.03
CA VAL A 23 -18.30 54.96 -36.87
C VAL A 23 -19.25 54.23 -35.93
N LEU A 24 -20.48 54.73 -35.90
CA LEU A 24 -21.61 54.18 -35.17
C LEU A 24 -22.20 53.01 -35.98
N LEU A 25 -21.86 51.78 -35.64
CA LEU A 25 -22.53 50.58 -36.14
C LEU A 25 -23.42 50.03 -35.02
N LEU A 26 -24.73 50.30 -35.11
CA LEU A 26 -25.74 49.60 -34.32
C LEU A 26 -25.78 48.14 -34.76
N GLY A 27 -25.05 47.28 -34.03
CA GLY A 27 -25.25 45.84 -34.04
C GLY A 27 -25.91 45.45 -32.72
N THR A 28 -27.17 45.05 -32.77
CA THR A 28 -27.86 44.38 -31.65
C THR A 28 -27.24 43.00 -31.46
N ALA A 29 -26.18 42.92 -30.65
CA ALA A 29 -25.66 41.65 -30.16
C ALA A 29 -26.62 41.15 -29.08
N GLY A 30 -27.39 40.10 -29.39
CA GLY A 30 -28.15 39.36 -28.39
C GLY A 30 -27.19 38.84 -27.33
N VAL A 31 -27.33 39.35 -26.10
CA VAL A 31 -26.65 38.80 -24.94
C VAL A 31 -27.29 37.46 -24.66
N LEU A 32 -26.75 36.38 -25.23
CA LEU A 32 -26.93 35.07 -24.64
C LEU A 32 -26.23 35.14 -23.28
N ALA A 33 -27.02 35.17 -22.22
CA ALA A 33 -26.55 34.84 -20.89
C ALA A 33 -26.09 33.37 -20.94
N ALA A 34 -24.82 33.15 -21.29
CA ALA A 34 -24.17 31.90 -20.99
C ALA A 34 -24.14 31.81 -19.47
N THR A 35 -25.03 31.00 -18.91
CA THR A 35 -24.83 30.50 -17.55
C THR A 35 -23.42 29.93 -17.52
N PRO A 36 -22.54 30.34 -16.59
CA PRO A 36 -21.32 29.59 -16.40
C PRO A 36 -21.80 28.19 -16.02
N ALA A 37 -21.60 27.23 -16.93
CA ALA A 37 -21.58 25.85 -16.54
C ALA A 37 -20.45 25.79 -15.52
N SER A 38 -20.82 25.71 -14.24
CA SER A 38 -19.90 25.27 -13.21
C SER A 38 -19.37 23.95 -13.74
N ALA A 39 -18.14 23.96 -14.24
CA ALA A 39 -17.39 22.74 -14.42
C ALA A 39 -17.27 22.19 -12.99
N GLU A 40 -18.14 21.25 -12.64
CA GLU A 40 -17.88 20.34 -11.54
C GLU A 40 -16.46 19.84 -11.81
N THR A 41 -15.52 20.24 -10.96
CA THR A 41 -14.25 19.55 -10.87
C THR A 41 -14.60 18.07 -10.78
N PRO A 42 -14.17 17.22 -11.73
CA PRO A 42 -14.43 15.80 -11.65
C PRO A 42 -14.02 15.38 -10.25
N ASP A 43 -14.98 14.87 -9.47
CA ASP A 43 -14.72 14.39 -8.14
C ASP A 43 -13.51 13.47 -8.22
N ALA A 44 -12.49 13.75 -7.42
CA ALA A 44 -11.23 13.03 -7.47
C ALA A 44 -11.52 11.56 -7.10
N ALA A 45 -11.73 10.77 -8.15
CA ALA A 45 -12.14 9.37 -8.20
C ALA A 45 -13.41 9.04 -7.36
N ALA A 46 -14.58 9.15 -7.99
CA ALA A 46 -15.77 8.43 -7.52
C ALA A 46 -15.42 6.93 -7.37
N CYS A 47 -15.63 6.39 -6.18
CA CYS A 47 -15.49 4.97 -5.93
C CYS A 47 -16.61 4.19 -6.63
N ASP A 48 -16.38 2.91 -6.91
CA ASP A 48 -17.36 2.06 -7.57
C ASP A 48 -18.47 1.63 -6.58
N THR A 49 -19.70 1.49 -7.06
CA THR A 49 -20.81 0.94 -6.28
C THR A 49 -20.88 -0.59 -6.37
N ASP A 50 -20.21 -1.19 -7.35
CA ASP A 50 -20.03 -2.64 -7.44
C ASP A 50 -19.00 -3.11 -6.40
N PRO A 51 -19.40 -3.92 -5.39
CA PRO A 51 -18.47 -4.45 -4.39
C PRO A 51 -17.42 -5.41 -4.99
N THR A 52 -17.61 -5.86 -6.23
CA THR A 52 -16.71 -6.76 -6.93
C THR A 52 -15.75 -6.06 -7.88
N ALA A 53 -15.86 -4.75 -8.09
CA ALA A 53 -14.97 -3.99 -8.97
C ALA A 53 -13.52 -4.01 -8.45
N ARG A 54 -12.58 -4.37 -9.33
CA ARG A 54 -11.14 -4.51 -9.03
C ARG A 54 -10.25 -3.84 -10.08
N LEU A 55 -9.08 -3.38 -9.66
CA LEU A 55 -7.96 -3.00 -10.52
C LEU A 55 -7.44 -4.23 -11.27
N ALA A 56 -7.52 -4.23 -12.60
CA ALA A 56 -7.07 -5.32 -13.44
C ALA A 56 -5.54 -5.55 -13.40
N THR A 57 -4.76 -4.56 -12.95
CA THR A 57 -3.31 -4.68 -12.80
C THR A 57 -2.89 -5.60 -11.66
N VAL A 58 -3.73 -5.75 -10.63
CA VAL A 58 -3.43 -6.57 -9.45
C VAL A 58 -3.92 -8.00 -9.69
N PRO A 59 -3.04 -9.02 -9.71
CA PRO A 59 -3.46 -10.38 -9.97
C PRO A 59 -4.30 -10.93 -8.80
N SER A 60 -5.39 -11.62 -9.11
CA SER A 60 -6.12 -12.39 -8.09
C SER A 60 -5.25 -13.53 -7.55
N PRO A 61 -5.49 -14.00 -6.31
CA PRO A 61 -4.77 -15.14 -5.76
C PRO A 61 -4.90 -16.37 -6.67
N GLU A 62 -6.09 -16.63 -7.20
CA GLU A 62 -6.36 -17.78 -8.05
C GLU A 62 -5.60 -17.71 -9.39
N THR A 63 -5.51 -16.52 -9.97
CA THR A 63 -4.76 -16.29 -11.22
C THR A 63 -3.27 -16.50 -11.00
N PHE A 64 -2.74 -16.00 -9.89
CA PHE A 64 -1.32 -16.16 -9.54
C PHE A 64 -0.98 -17.62 -9.19
N LEU A 65 -1.83 -18.28 -8.40
CA LEU A 65 -1.61 -19.63 -7.89
C LEU A 65 -1.90 -20.72 -8.93
N GLY A 66 -2.78 -20.44 -9.89
CA GLY A 66 -3.23 -21.40 -10.90
C GLY A 66 -4.26 -22.40 -10.39
N PHE A 67 -4.88 -22.16 -9.23
CA PHE A 67 -5.97 -22.96 -8.67
C PHE A 67 -6.86 -22.12 -7.73
N PRO A 68 -8.11 -22.54 -7.46
CA PRO A 68 -9.02 -21.81 -6.56
C PRO A 68 -8.47 -21.69 -5.13
N LEU A 69 -8.67 -20.54 -4.49
CA LEU A 69 -8.35 -20.32 -3.07
C LEU A 69 -9.65 -20.37 -2.24
N GLY A 70 -9.71 -21.19 -1.20
CA GLY A 70 -10.95 -21.47 -0.44
C GLY A 70 -11.79 -22.59 -1.07
N THR A 71 -13.02 -22.30 -1.49
CA THR A 71 -13.91 -23.32 -2.08
C THR A 71 -13.32 -23.89 -3.37
N GLY A 72 -13.23 -25.23 -3.46
CA GLY A 72 -12.64 -25.92 -4.61
C GLY A 72 -11.10 -25.91 -4.62
N GLN A 73 -10.47 -25.48 -3.53
CA GLN A 73 -9.02 -25.49 -3.39
C GLN A 73 -8.47 -26.92 -3.41
N GLN A 74 -7.53 -27.16 -4.32
CA GLN A 74 -7.00 -28.50 -4.60
C GLN A 74 -5.83 -28.87 -3.67
N ARG A 75 -5.10 -27.86 -3.18
CA ARG A 75 -3.93 -28.03 -2.33
C ARG A 75 -3.69 -26.83 -1.44
N VAL A 76 -2.87 -27.01 -0.42
CA VAL A 76 -2.45 -25.92 0.46
C VAL A 76 -1.50 -24.98 -0.27
N VAL A 77 -1.67 -23.67 -0.06
CA VAL A 77 -0.70 -22.66 -0.51
C VAL A 77 0.58 -22.80 0.29
N THR A 78 1.70 -23.01 -0.40
CA THR A 78 3.02 -23.17 0.22
C THR A 78 3.54 -21.84 0.76
N ASN A 79 4.47 -21.88 1.72
CA ASN A 79 5.13 -20.67 2.21
C ASN A 79 5.81 -19.86 1.09
N ALA A 80 6.35 -20.53 0.07
CA ALA A 80 6.97 -19.86 -1.08
C ALA A 80 5.94 -19.10 -1.93
N GLU A 81 4.77 -19.70 -2.16
CA GLU A 81 3.69 -19.07 -2.91
C GLU A 81 3.04 -17.91 -2.15
N VAL A 82 2.92 -18.01 -0.83
CA VAL A 82 2.49 -16.88 0.02
C VAL A 82 3.40 -15.67 -0.22
N ARG A 83 4.73 -15.87 -0.14
CA ARG A 83 5.71 -14.79 -0.37
C ARG A 83 5.66 -14.26 -1.79
N GLY A 84 5.64 -15.16 -2.77
CA GLY A 84 5.56 -14.78 -4.18
C GLY A 84 4.30 -13.98 -4.49
N TYR A 85 3.17 -14.30 -3.86
CA TYR A 85 1.93 -13.56 -4.06
C TYR A 85 1.98 -12.17 -3.42
N LEU A 86 2.54 -12.04 -2.22
CA LEU A 86 2.77 -10.73 -1.58
C LEU A 86 3.64 -9.83 -2.47
N ASP A 87 4.77 -10.36 -2.97
CA ASP A 87 5.67 -9.63 -3.87
C ASP A 87 4.96 -9.20 -5.17
N ALA A 88 4.11 -10.07 -5.73
CA ALA A 88 3.37 -9.77 -6.95
C ALA A 88 2.34 -8.64 -6.75
N VAL A 89 1.66 -8.61 -5.60
CA VAL A 89 0.69 -7.56 -5.27
C VAL A 89 1.39 -6.23 -4.98
N ASP A 90 2.51 -6.24 -4.24
CA ASP A 90 3.35 -5.05 -4.00
C ASP A 90 3.78 -4.37 -5.30
N VAL A 91 4.29 -5.16 -6.26
CA VAL A 91 4.71 -4.65 -7.57
C VAL A 91 3.53 -4.09 -8.38
N ALA A 92 2.32 -4.65 -8.20
CA ALA A 92 1.15 -4.33 -9.03
C ALA A 92 0.25 -3.22 -8.46
N SER A 93 0.43 -2.82 -7.20
CA SER A 93 -0.44 -1.88 -6.48
C SER A 93 0.38 -0.83 -5.73
N ASP A 94 0.09 0.45 -5.97
CA ASP A 94 0.68 1.57 -5.23
C ASP A 94 0.14 1.71 -3.79
N ARG A 95 -0.82 0.87 -3.41
CA ARG A 95 -1.45 0.79 -2.09
C ARG A 95 -0.75 -0.19 -1.15
N VAL A 96 0.23 -0.93 -1.63
CA VAL A 96 0.84 -2.04 -0.89
C VAL A 96 2.35 -1.85 -0.76
N VAL A 97 2.88 -2.14 0.42
CA VAL A 97 4.31 -2.31 0.66
C VAL A 97 4.51 -3.58 1.47
N THR A 98 5.42 -4.45 1.03
CA THR A 98 5.72 -5.70 1.72
C THR A 98 7.08 -5.67 2.40
N GLY A 99 7.29 -6.60 3.33
CA GLY A 99 8.55 -6.79 4.01
C GLY A 99 8.64 -8.11 4.74
N VAL A 100 9.77 -8.32 5.42
CA VAL A 100 10.00 -9.49 6.27
C VAL A 100 10.16 -8.99 7.70
N MET A 101 9.25 -9.41 8.59
CA MET A 101 9.24 -8.98 9.99
C MET A 101 10.30 -9.70 10.81
N SER A 102 10.50 -10.99 10.53
CA SER A 102 11.44 -11.84 11.25
C SER A 102 11.75 -13.11 10.44
N THR A 103 12.56 -13.99 11.01
CA THR A 103 12.88 -15.31 10.47
C THR A 103 12.54 -16.37 11.52
N SER A 104 12.00 -17.50 11.07
CA SER A 104 11.63 -18.64 11.91
C SER A 104 12.86 -19.40 12.40
N VAL A 105 12.62 -20.42 13.24
CA VAL A 105 13.66 -21.31 13.78
C VAL A 105 14.38 -22.05 12.65
N LEU A 106 13.64 -22.51 11.64
CA LEU A 106 14.21 -23.22 10.49
C LEU A 106 14.68 -22.27 9.37
N GLY A 107 14.76 -20.96 9.63
CA GLY A 107 15.25 -19.99 8.66
C GLY A 107 14.21 -19.52 7.64
N GLN A 108 12.92 -19.83 7.82
CA GLN A 108 11.87 -19.34 6.92
C GLN A 108 11.53 -17.88 7.25
N PRO A 109 11.47 -16.98 6.26
CA PRO A 109 11.05 -15.60 6.49
C PRO A 109 9.57 -15.53 6.86
N LEU A 110 9.23 -14.61 7.77
CA LEU A 110 7.86 -14.24 8.15
C LEU A 110 7.48 -12.95 7.40
N PRO A 111 6.78 -13.05 6.26
CA PRO A 111 6.44 -11.89 5.47
C PRO A 111 5.26 -11.12 6.09
N TYR A 112 5.21 -9.82 5.81
CA TYR A 112 4.05 -8.98 6.06
C TYR A 112 3.75 -8.10 4.85
N ALA A 113 2.51 -7.64 4.75
CA ALA A 113 2.07 -6.61 3.82
C ALA A 113 1.43 -5.47 4.61
N VAL A 114 1.73 -4.23 4.22
CA VAL A 114 1.03 -3.03 4.67
C VAL A 114 0.17 -2.57 3.50
N VAL A 115 -1.13 -2.45 3.70
CA VAL A 115 -2.09 -1.99 2.69
C VAL A 115 -2.94 -0.85 3.23
N SER A 116 -3.04 0.23 2.46
CA SER A 116 -3.81 1.43 2.79
C SER A 116 -4.00 2.28 1.53
N ASP A 117 -4.54 3.49 1.67
CA ASP A 117 -4.45 4.49 0.59
C ASP A 117 -2.97 4.76 0.24
N SER A 118 -2.68 5.04 -1.03
CA SER A 118 -1.30 5.23 -1.51
C SER A 118 -0.61 6.43 -0.85
N ARG A 119 -1.36 7.38 -0.26
CA ARG A 119 -0.80 8.46 0.57
C ARG A 119 -0.28 7.98 1.92
N HIS A 120 -0.87 6.92 2.49
CA HIS A 120 -0.51 6.41 3.83
C HIS A 120 0.67 5.44 3.80
N VAL A 121 0.85 4.67 2.72
CA VAL A 121 1.95 3.68 2.63
C VAL A 121 3.31 4.29 2.26
N ARG A 122 3.38 5.61 2.05
CA ARG A 122 4.65 6.30 1.84
C ARG A 122 5.52 6.23 3.09
N PRO A 123 6.85 6.08 2.97
CA PRO A 123 7.73 5.93 4.13
C PRO A 123 7.60 7.04 5.18
N GLU A 124 7.44 8.29 4.75
CA GLU A 124 7.23 9.43 5.65
C GLU A 124 5.87 9.41 6.35
N ALA A 125 4.81 8.99 5.64
CA ALA A 125 3.47 8.88 6.21
C ALA A 125 3.40 7.75 7.24
N LEU A 126 3.97 6.57 6.92
CA LEU A 126 4.07 5.46 7.86
C LEU A 126 4.88 5.82 9.11
N ARG A 127 5.97 6.57 8.98
CA ARG A 127 6.74 7.07 10.14
C ARG A 127 5.89 7.99 11.00
N LYS A 128 5.19 8.95 10.39
CA LYS A 128 4.31 9.88 11.12
C LYS A 128 3.21 9.13 11.86
N ILE A 129 2.49 8.22 11.19
CA ILE A 129 1.45 7.40 11.80
C ILE A 129 2.02 6.59 12.97
N ALA A 130 3.23 6.02 12.83
CA ALA A 130 3.87 5.30 13.92
C ALA A 130 4.27 6.20 15.09
N ASP A 131 4.68 7.45 14.85
CA ASP A 131 4.97 8.45 15.89
C ASP A 131 3.68 8.83 16.62
N ASP A 132 2.63 9.18 15.88
CA ASP A 132 1.30 9.54 16.39
C ASP A 132 0.72 8.45 17.31
N ILE A 133 0.76 7.18 16.87
CA ILE A 133 0.28 6.04 17.67
C ILE A 133 1.18 5.80 18.90
N ARG A 134 2.49 6.06 18.82
CA ARG A 134 3.38 5.98 19.99
C ARG A 134 3.06 7.04 21.03
N ASP A 135 2.75 8.26 20.59
CA ASP A 135 2.35 9.35 21.47
C ASP A 135 1.00 9.06 22.14
N LEU A 136 0.02 8.49 21.42
CA LEU A 136 -1.24 8.05 22.05
C LEU A 136 -1.05 6.93 23.09
N ARG A 137 -0.03 6.09 22.92
CA ARG A 137 0.23 4.95 23.82
C ARG A 137 0.86 5.37 25.16
N ASP A 138 1.40 6.58 25.27
CA ASP A 138 1.90 7.15 26.51
C ASP A 138 1.17 8.46 26.88
N PRO A 139 0.07 8.39 27.66
CA PRO A 139 -0.72 9.57 28.01
C PRO A 139 0.03 10.57 28.90
N ARG A 140 1.22 10.23 29.42
CA ARG A 140 2.07 11.18 30.18
C ARG A 140 2.80 12.16 29.25
N ARG A 141 2.93 11.81 27.96
CA ARG A 141 3.65 12.59 26.94
C ARG A 141 2.71 13.41 26.07
N THR A 142 1.43 13.06 26.02
CA THR A 142 0.46 13.63 25.08
C THR A 142 -0.66 14.35 25.81
N LYS A 143 -0.83 15.65 25.54
CA LYS A 143 -1.90 16.45 26.14
C LYS A 143 -3.26 16.05 25.55
N PRO A 144 -4.39 16.18 26.28
CA PRO A 144 -5.71 15.79 25.78
C PRO A 144 -6.06 16.37 24.41
N LYS A 145 -5.87 17.68 24.21
CA LYS A 145 -6.11 18.33 22.91
C LYS A 145 -5.27 17.76 21.76
N GLU A 146 -4.05 17.34 22.06
CA GLU A 146 -3.17 16.72 21.07
C GLU A 146 -3.64 15.30 20.75
N ALA A 147 -4.04 14.53 21.77
CA ALA A 147 -4.61 13.21 21.58
C ALA A 147 -5.89 13.25 20.74
N ASP A 148 -6.79 14.22 20.98
CA ASP A 148 -8.01 14.42 20.19
C ASP A 148 -7.70 14.71 18.72
N ARG A 149 -6.69 15.54 18.46
CA ARG A 149 -6.21 15.82 17.09
C ARG A 149 -5.65 14.56 16.43
N ILE A 150 -4.77 13.85 17.12
CA ILE A 150 -4.18 12.61 16.59
C ILE A 150 -5.29 11.60 16.27
N ALA A 151 -6.27 11.42 17.17
CA ALA A 151 -7.37 10.50 16.98
C ALA A 151 -8.29 10.87 15.80
N ALA A 152 -8.43 12.16 15.49
CA ALA A 152 -9.23 12.63 14.36
C ALA A 152 -8.47 12.53 13.01
N ASP A 153 -7.17 12.81 13.01
CA ASP A 153 -6.41 13.02 11.78
C ASP A 153 -5.58 11.80 11.33
N THR A 154 -5.32 10.85 12.25
CA THR A 154 -4.39 9.74 12.00
C THR A 154 -5.15 8.47 11.63
N ALA A 155 -4.76 7.85 10.51
CA ALA A 155 -5.28 6.54 10.14
C ALA A 155 -5.00 5.50 11.24
N ALA A 156 -6.03 4.75 11.63
CA ALA A 156 -5.88 3.71 12.64
C ALA A 156 -5.13 2.50 12.08
N ILE A 157 -4.43 1.77 12.95
CA ILE A 157 -3.71 0.55 12.54
C ILE A 157 -4.61 -0.66 12.79
N ALA A 158 -4.92 -1.40 11.72
CA ALA A 158 -5.56 -2.71 11.80
C ALA A 158 -4.49 -3.81 11.64
N TRP A 159 -4.39 -4.72 12.61
CA TRP A 159 -3.41 -5.82 12.56
C TRP A 159 -4.10 -7.16 12.34
N VAL A 160 -3.91 -7.75 11.17
CA VAL A 160 -4.49 -9.04 10.78
C VAL A 160 -3.37 -10.07 10.70
N ALA A 161 -3.31 -10.97 11.68
CA ALA A 161 -2.29 -12.02 11.72
C ALA A 161 -2.93 -13.40 11.69
N ALA A 162 -2.34 -14.30 10.89
CA ALA A 162 -2.88 -15.61 10.64
C ALA A 162 -1.86 -16.73 10.92
N ASN A 163 -2.38 -17.96 11.02
CA ASN A 163 -1.60 -19.20 11.02
C ASN A 163 -0.47 -19.19 12.07
N VAL A 164 -0.81 -18.76 13.30
CA VAL A 164 0.06 -18.94 14.49
C VAL A 164 0.22 -20.42 14.82
N HIS A 165 -0.84 -21.20 14.62
CA HIS A 165 -0.78 -22.64 14.58
C HIS A 165 -0.58 -23.10 13.15
N GLY A 166 0.55 -23.78 12.87
CA GLY A 166 0.95 -24.12 11.52
C GLY A 166 -0.09 -24.96 10.76
N GLY A 167 -0.77 -25.89 11.45
CA GLY A 167 -1.81 -26.76 10.88
C GLY A 167 -3.13 -26.05 10.50
N GLU A 168 -3.37 -24.83 10.97
CA GLU A 168 -4.60 -24.07 10.71
C GLU A 168 -4.44 -23.24 9.42
N LYS A 169 -4.48 -23.91 8.26
CA LYS A 169 -4.04 -23.33 6.99
C LYS A 169 -4.92 -22.22 6.43
N SER A 170 -6.22 -22.28 6.70
CA SER A 170 -7.24 -21.38 6.14
C SER A 170 -7.05 -19.92 6.49
N GLY A 171 -6.44 -19.60 7.64
CA GLY A 171 -6.16 -18.22 8.02
C GLY A 171 -5.20 -17.52 7.04
N THR A 172 -4.20 -18.24 6.54
CA THR A 172 -3.30 -17.70 5.50
C THR A 172 -4.06 -17.43 4.21
N ASP A 173 -4.92 -18.35 3.80
CA ASP A 173 -5.69 -18.25 2.57
C ASP A 173 -6.66 -17.06 2.64
N ALA A 174 -7.32 -16.85 3.79
CA ALA A 174 -8.14 -15.67 4.06
C ALA A 174 -7.31 -14.37 4.02
N ALA A 175 -6.12 -14.36 4.62
CA ALA A 175 -5.23 -13.20 4.61
C ALA A 175 -4.80 -12.78 3.19
N LEU A 176 -4.55 -13.75 2.29
CA LEU A 176 -4.24 -13.44 0.89
C LEU A 176 -5.44 -12.84 0.16
N LYS A 177 -6.66 -13.31 0.43
CA LYS A 177 -7.89 -12.71 -0.12
C LYS A 177 -8.15 -11.31 0.42
N THR A 178 -7.93 -11.08 1.72
CA THR A 178 -8.05 -9.76 2.32
C THR A 178 -7.04 -8.78 1.72
N LEU A 179 -5.79 -9.20 1.52
CA LEU A 179 -4.80 -8.38 0.82
C LEU A 179 -5.26 -8.02 -0.58
N TYR A 180 -5.76 -8.99 -1.35
CA TYR A 180 -6.28 -8.74 -2.70
C TYR A 180 -7.47 -7.77 -2.72
N GLU A 181 -8.42 -7.94 -1.80
CA GLU A 181 -9.58 -7.05 -1.67
C GLU A 181 -9.14 -5.60 -1.42
N LEU A 182 -8.22 -5.37 -0.49
CA LEU A 182 -7.78 -4.01 -0.13
C LEU A 182 -6.83 -3.41 -1.17
N ALA A 183 -5.98 -4.22 -1.82
CA ALA A 183 -5.03 -3.76 -2.83
C ALA A 183 -5.71 -3.45 -4.17
N ALA A 184 -6.65 -4.29 -4.60
CA ALA A 184 -7.28 -4.20 -5.91
C ALA A 184 -8.67 -3.56 -5.87
N GLY A 185 -9.37 -3.58 -4.73
CA GLY A 185 -10.75 -3.12 -4.63
C GLY A 185 -10.95 -1.67 -5.07
N LEU A 186 -12.03 -1.45 -5.82
CA LEU A 186 -12.46 -0.13 -6.29
C LEU A 186 -13.75 0.36 -5.63
N SER A 187 -14.40 -0.50 -4.85
CA SER A 187 -15.68 -0.18 -4.21
C SER A 187 -15.54 0.93 -3.16
N CYS A 188 -16.63 1.64 -2.90
CA CYS A 188 -16.67 2.67 -1.88
C CYS A 188 -16.32 2.15 -0.47
N ASP A 189 -16.71 0.92 -0.13
CA ASP A 189 -16.35 0.30 1.14
C ASP A 189 -14.84 0.06 1.26
N VAL A 190 -14.19 -0.42 0.20
CA VAL A 190 -12.73 -0.62 0.21
C VAL A 190 -12.01 0.71 0.29
N ARG A 191 -12.46 1.71 -0.46
CA ARG A 191 -11.91 3.07 -0.39
C ARG A 191 -12.03 3.62 1.04
N GLN A 192 -13.20 3.54 1.66
CA GLN A 192 -13.41 4.01 3.02
C GLN A 192 -12.47 3.31 4.01
N ARG A 193 -12.28 1.99 3.90
CA ARG A 193 -11.31 1.26 4.74
C ARG A 193 -9.89 1.77 4.53
N ASN A 194 -9.43 1.87 3.29
CA ASN A 194 -8.07 2.32 2.97
C ASN A 194 -7.81 3.79 3.35
N ASP A 195 -8.84 4.64 3.30
CA ASP A 195 -8.77 6.05 3.69
C ASP A 195 -8.69 6.26 5.21
N ASN A 196 -9.12 5.28 6.01
CA ASN A 196 -9.15 5.39 7.48
C ASN A 196 -8.19 4.44 8.18
N LEU A 197 -7.69 3.40 7.49
CA LEU A 197 -6.89 2.33 8.08
C LEU A 197 -5.56 2.14 7.36
N VAL A 198 -4.50 1.94 8.14
CA VAL A 198 -3.29 1.23 7.71
C VAL A 198 -3.44 -0.22 8.17
N THR A 199 -3.70 -1.13 7.23
CA THR A 199 -3.89 -2.56 7.54
C THR A 199 -2.57 -3.30 7.37
N ILE A 200 -2.08 -3.91 8.44
CA ILE A 200 -0.89 -4.77 8.43
C ILE A 200 -1.37 -6.23 8.43
N ILE A 201 -0.96 -6.97 7.40
CA ILE A 201 -1.34 -8.37 7.20
C ILE A 201 -0.10 -9.24 7.37
N VAL A 202 -0.15 -10.19 8.30
CA VAL A 202 0.86 -11.23 8.51
C VAL A 202 0.24 -12.58 8.14
N PRO A 203 0.44 -13.08 6.90
CA PRO A 203 -0.26 -14.26 6.41
C PRO A 203 0.11 -15.55 7.14
N THR A 204 1.34 -15.63 7.67
CA THR A 204 1.79 -16.76 8.48
C THR A 204 2.79 -16.31 9.55
N GLN A 205 2.47 -16.64 10.80
CA GLN A 205 3.35 -16.44 11.95
C GLN A 205 4.21 -17.68 12.25
N ASN A 206 3.78 -18.86 11.78
CA ASN A 206 4.46 -20.12 12.02
C ASN A 206 4.70 -20.87 10.70
N PRO A 207 5.61 -20.37 9.85
CA PRO A 207 5.89 -20.99 8.55
C PRO A 207 6.46 -22.42 8.71
N ASP A 208 7.25 -22.69 9.74
CA ASP A 208 7.85 -24.00 9.99
C ASP A 208 6.79 -25.06 10.29
N GLY A 209 5.89 -24.76 11.24
CA GLY A 209 4.75 -25.61 11.56
C GLY A 209 3.78 -25.71 10.39
N ARG A 210 3.66 -24.65 9.57
CA ARG A 210 2.84 -24.67 8.36
C ARG A 210 3.37 -25.72 7.40
N ASP A 211 4.66 -25.68 7.03
CA ASP A 211 5.22 -26.67 6.10
C ASP A 211 5.11 -28.09 6.66
N ALA A 212 5.34 -28.28 7.96
CA ALA A 212 5.18 -29.57 8.63
C ALA A 212 3.72 -30.00 8.88
N SER A 213 2.74 -29.14 8.59
CA SER A 213 1.32 -29.34 8.90
C SER A 213 1.03 -29.72 10.36
N ARG A 214 1.69 -29.02 11.29
CA ARG A 214 1.57 -29.21 12.75
C ARG A 214 1.10 -27.95 13.45
N ARG A 215 0.42 -28.11 14.58
CA ARG A 215 -0.02 -26.97 15.41
C ARG A 215 1.16 -26.16 15.92
N GLN A 216 2.17 -26.83 16.49
CA GLN A 216 3.35 -26.18 17.07
C GLN A 216 4.31 -25.66 15.99
N ASN A 217 5.32 -24.89 16.39
CA ASN A 217 6.48 -24.66 15.55
C ASN A 217 7.22 -25.99 15.29
N ASP A 218 7.84 -26.12 14.12
CA ASP A 218 8.71 -27.27 13.86
C ASP A 218 10.10 -26.95 14.42
N TRP A 219 10.47 -27.64 15.49
CA TRP A 219 11.76 -27.48 16.15
C TRP A 219 12.62 -28.72 15.90
N PRO A 220 13.88 -28.59 15.47
CA PRO A 220 14.79 -29.72 15.40
C PRO A 220 15.05 -30.23 16.82
N ARG A 221 14.44 -31.37 17.20
CA ARG A 221 14.80 -32.04 18.46
C ARG A 221 16.08 -32.86 18.23
N PRO A 222 17.17 -32.62 18.98
CA PRO A 222 18.33 -33.48 18.94
C PRO A 222 17.90 -34.94 19.19
N GLY A 223 18.26 -35.85 18.27
CA GLY A 223 17.94 -37.28 18.39
C GLY A 223 16.56 -37.72 17.88
N CYS A 224 15.70 -36.82 17.38
CA CYS A 224 14.43 -37.21 16.75
C CYS A 224 14.52 -37.05 15.23
N PRO A 225 14.41 -38.12 14.43
CA PRO A 225 14.45 -38.01 12.97
C PRO A 225 13.38 -37.03 12.47
N ARG A 226 13.78 -36.10 11.59
CA ARG A 226 12.87 -35.15 10.96
C ARG A 226 11.75 -35.93 10.25
N ALA A 227 10.49 -35.52 10.41
CA ALA A 227 9.45 -36.00 9.52
C ALA A 227 9.81 -35.61 8.08
N LEU A 228 9.63 -36.54 7.14
CA LEU A 228 10.17 -36.47 5.78
C LEU A 228 9.96 -35.09 5.13
N PRO A 229 10.96 -34.57 4.38
CA PRO A 229 10.84 -33.27 3.73
C PRO A 229 9.69 -33.29 2.71
N ALA A 230 9.00 -32.15 2.58
CA ALA A 230 8.09 -31.89 1.48
C ALA A 230 8.84 -32.06 0.14
N PRO A 231 8.18 -32.55 -0.93
CA PRO A 231 8.82 -32.77 -2.22
C PRO A 231 9.40 -31.47 -2.79
N ALA A 232 10.58 -31.58 -3.40
CA ALA A 232 11.31 -30.43 -3.94
C ALA A 232 10.50 -29.68 -5.02
N PRO A 233 10.63 -28.35 -5.10
CA PRO A 233 10.03 -27.57 -6.19
C PRO A 233 10.63 -28.01 -7.54
N ARG A 234 9.79 -27.97 -8.59
CA ARG A 234 10.21 -28.31 -9.95
C ARG A 234 11.28 -27.32 -10.45
N PRO A 235 12.28 -27.77 -11.23
CA PRO A 235 13.30 -26.88 -11.79
C PRO A 235 12.65 -25.85 -12.72
N GLY A 236 12.89 -24.56 -12.46
CA GLY A 236 12.43 -23.44 -13.31
C GLY A 236 11.99 -22.15 -12.61
N THR A 237 11.87 -22.13 -11.27
CA THR A 237 11.46 -20.92 -10.55
C THR A 237 12.64 -19.96 -10.33
N PRO A 238 12.62 -18.71 -10.84
CA PRO A 238 13.71 -17.76 -10.63
C PRO A 238 13.74 -17.30 -9.16
N THR A 239 14.85 -17.56 -8.45
CA THR A 239 15.11 -16.96 -7.15
C THR A 239 15.66 -15.55 -7.35
N ARG A 240 14.82 -14.53 -7.18
CA ARG A 240 15.28 -13.14 -7.14
C ARG A 240 15.54 -12.72 -5.68
N ARG A 241 16.67 -12.06 -5.42
CA ARG A 241 16.98 -11.52 -4.09
C ARG A 241 15.96 -10.43 -3.74
N PRO A 242 15.40 -10.42 -2.52
CA PRO A 242 14.49 -9.36 -2.09
C PRO A 242 15.24 -8.03 -2.01
N ARG A 243 14.58 -6.95 -2.42
CA ARG A 243 15.00 -5.59 -2.04
C ARG A 243 14.63 -5.44 -0.57
N ALA A 244 15.61 -5.59 0.32
CA ALA A 244 15.43 -5.29 1.72
C ALA A 244 15.35 -3.76 1.89
N THR A 245 14.13 -3.22 1.88
CA THR A 245 13.85 -1.95 2.54
C THR A 245 13.37 -2.29 3.94
N SER A 246 14.30 -2.42 4.87
CA SER A 246 13.99 -2.58 6.29
C SER A 246 13.28 -1.32 6.78
N VAL A 247 11.95 -1.39 6.91
CA VAL A 247 11.24 -0.52 7.85
C VAL A 247 11.63 -1.03 9.23
N ALA A 248 12.56 -0.33 9.88
CA ALA A 248 12.99 -0.65 11.22
C ALA A 248 11.77 -0.58 12.15
N LEU A 249 11.28 -1.74 12.58
CA LEU A 249 10.49 -1.82 13.79
C LEU A 249 11.45 -1.45 14.93
N VAL A 250 11.21 -0.31 15.55
CA VAL A 250 12.05 0.22 16.63
C VAL A 250 12.08 -0.82 17.75
N ASP A 251 13.25 -1.42 17.93
CA ASP A 251 13.59 -2.29 19.05
C ASP A 251 13.48 -1.47 20.35
N ALA A 252 12.46 -1.76 21.16
CA ALA A 252 12.30 -1.17 22.47
C ALA A 252 13.20 -1.92 23.45
N GLY A 253 14.50 -1.59 23.41
CA GLY A 253 15.43 -1.97 24.46
C GLY A 253 14.95 -1.42 25.81
N LEU A 254 14.42 -2.30 26.65
CA LEU A 254 14.24 -2.05 28.08
C LEU A 254 15.56 -2.46 28.78
N PRO A 255 16.24 -1.58 29.51
CA PRO A 255 17.34 -2.00 30.37
C PRO A 255 16.78 -2.78 31.56
N GLY A 256 17.40 -3.94 31.82
CA GLY A 256 17.32 -4.63 33.11
C GLY A 256 18.29 -4.06 34.12
#